data_AF-A0A8S9WVG3-F1
#
_entry.id   AF-A0A8S9WVG3-F1
#
_cell.length_a   1.000
_cell.length_b   1.000
_cell.length_c   1.000
_cell.angle_alpha   90.00
_cell.angle_beta   90.00
_cell.angle_gamma   90.00
#
_symmetry.space_group_name_H-M   'P 1'
#
loop_
_entity.id
_entity.type
_entity.pdbx_description
1 polymer ?
#
loop_
_entity_poly.entity_id
_entity_poly.type
_entity_poly.pdbx_seq_one_letter_code
_entity_poly.pdbx_strand_id
1 'polypeptide(L)'
;MATNVCQTKDFSNHRASHQQPPKLGLRKICQAAIRTQPGDLLAWSSAYFRALAEGIPPPAKDRIEYPPIDTPSGLSPGFLKVLINQ
;
A
#
# COMPACT_ATOMS: atom_id res chain seq x y z
N MET A 1 52.10 20.36 -24.35
CA MET A 1 50.63 20.36 -24.28
C MET A 1 50.21 18.95 -23.90
N ALA A 2 49.83 18.71 -22.65
CA ALA A 2 49.43 17.39 -22.17
C ALA A 2 47.91 17.38 -22.01
N THR A 3 47.22 16.64 -22.87
CA THR A 3 45.77 16.37 -22.77
C THR A 3 45.57 15.25 -21.75
N ASN A 4 45.03 15.59 -20.57
CA ASN A 4 44.58 14.58 -19.62
C ASN A 4 43.25 14.01 -20.10
N VAL A 5 43.29 12.72 -20.42
CA VAL A 5 42.13 11.89 -20.76
C VAL A 5 41.21 11.80 -19.55
N CYS A 6 39.95 12.17 -19.79
CA CYS A 6 38.82 11.91 -18.91
C CYS A 6 38.78 10.43 -18.51
N GLN A 7 38.98 10.14 -17.23
CA GLN A 7 38.62 8.85 -16.64
C GLN A 7 37.73 9.09 -15.43
N THR A 8 36.49 9.52 -15.68
CA THR A 8 35.39 9.21 -14.77
C THR A 8 35.11 7.72 -14.94
N LYS A 9 35.71 6.91 -14.07
CA LYS A 9 35.36 5.49 -13.95
C LYS A 9 33.89 5.43 -13.56
N ASP A 10 33.06 5.10 -14.54
CA ASP A 10 31.68 4.73 -14.32
C ASP A 10 31.65 3.55 -13.35
N PHE A 11 31.32 3.83 -12.10
CA PHE A 11 30.82 2.85 -11.14
C PHE A 11 29.41 2.39 -11.58
N SER A 12 29.27 1.98 -12.84
CA SER A 12 28.13 1.23 -13.31
C SER A 12 28.30 -0.16 -12.73
N ASN A 13 27.88 -0.27 -11.47
CA ASN A 13 27.89 -1.49 -10.68
C ASN A 13 27.24 -2.58 -11.51
N HIS A 14 28.04 -3.59 -11.87
CA HIS A 14 27.66 -4.92 -12.29
C HIS A 14 26.85 -5.63 -11.18
N ARG A 15 25.72 -5.07 -10.77
CA ARG A 15 24.78 -5.74 -9.88
C ARG A 15 24.00 -6.71 -10.75
N ALA A 16 24.56 -7.91 -10.80
CA ALA A 16 23.98 -9.13 -11.30
C ALA A 16 22.46 -9.15 -11.16
N SER A 17 21.85 -9.79 -12.15
CA SER A 17 20.46 -10.20 -12.33
C SER A 17 19.92 -11.07 -11.17
N HIS A 18 20.16 -10.67 -9.92
CA HIS A 18 19.27 -10.98 -8.82
C HIS A 18 17.98 -10.20 -9.09
N GLN A 19 17.12 -10.75 -9.95
CA GLN A 19 15.70 -10.49 -9.83
C GLN A 19 15.32 -10.93 -8.42
N GLN A 20 15.43 -10.01 -7.48
CA GLN A 20 14.92 -10.25 -6.16
C GLN A 20 13.42 -10.36 -6.34
N PRO A 21 12.80 -11.49 -5.93
CA PRO A 21 11.36 -11.64 -6.09
C PRO A 21 10.73 -10.38 -5.51
N PRO A 22 9.76 -9.75 -6.21
CA PRO A 22 9.22 -8.45 -5.84
C PRO A 22 8.96 -8.46 -4.35
N LYS A 23 9.81 -7.75 -3.59
CA LYS A 23 9.91 -7.96 -2.15
C LYS A 23 8.58 -7.53 -1.56
N LEU A 24 7.74 -8.50 -1.24
CA LEU A 24 6.55 -8.33 -0.43
C LEU A 24 7.05 -8.07 1.00
N GLY A 25 7.65 -6.89 1.20
CA GLY A 25 8.24 -6.54 2.47
C GLY A 25 7.12 -6.48 3.51
N LEU A 26 7.34 -7.09 4.68
CA LEU A 26 6.42 -7.05 5.84
C LEU A 26 5.89 -5.65 6.11
N ARG A 27 6.71 -4.63 5.85
CA ARG A 27 6.32 -3.21 5.90
C ARG A 27 5.04 -2.88 5.11
N LYS A 28 4.88 -3.39 3.89
CA LYS A 28 3.68 -3.13 3.06
C LYS A 28 2.44 -3.76 3.66
N ILE A 29 2.59 -4.98 4.19
CA ILE A 29 1.51 -5.70 4.86
C ILE A 29 1.08 -4.94 6.12
N CYS A 30 2.02 -4.53 6.96
CA CYS A 30 1.73 -3.74 8.16
C CYS A 30 1.08 -2.39 7.83
N GLN A 31 1.57 -1.71 6.78
CA GLN A 31 1.00 -0.43 6.36
C GLN A 31 -0.43 -0.59 5.84
N ALA A 32 -0.72 -1.67 5.11
CA ALA A 32 -2.07 -2.00 4.67
C ALA A 32 -2.98 -2.33 5.86
N ALA A 33 -2.50 -3.15 6.81
CA ALA A 33 -3.25 -3.50 8.02
C ALA A 33 -3.65 -2.28 8.86
N ILE A 34 -2.73 -1.32 9.05
CA ILE A 34 -3.00 -0.06 9.78
C ILE A 34 -4.08 0.76 9.07
N ARG A 35 -4.08 0.80 7.73
CA ARG A 35 -5.07 1.54 6.95
C ARG A 35 -6.45 0.89 7.03
N THR A 36 -6.50 -0.43 6.99
CA THR A 36 -7.75 -1.19 7.03
C THR A 36 -8.35 -1.28 8.42
N GLN A 37 -7.53 -1.21 9.48
CA GLN A 37 -7.95 -1.42 10.88
C GLN A 37 -8.87 -2.65 11.05
N PRO A 38 -8.44 -3.85 10.64
CA PRO A 38 -9.29 -5.03 10.68
C PRO A 38 -9.52 -5.49 12.13
N GLY A 39 -10.73 -5.97 12.44
CA GLY A 39 -11.03 -6.59 13.73
C GLY A 39 -10.28 -7.91 13.93
N ASP A 40 -10.18 -8.74 12.88
CA ASP A 40 -9.36 -9.96 12.86
C ASP A 40 -8.21 -9.81 11.87
N LEU A 41 -6.99 -9.69 12.40
CA LEU A 41 -5.78 -9.51 11.61
C LEU A 41 -5.40 -10.77 10.81
N LEU A 42 -5.66 -11.97 11.34
CA LEU A 42 -5.28 -13.22 10.67
C LEU A 42 -6.18 -13.48 9.47
N ALA A 43 -7.49 -13.38 9.66
CA ALA A 43 -8.47 -13.48 8.56
C ALA A 43 -8.22 -12.41 7.49
N TRP A 44 -7.89 -11.18 7.92
CA TRP A 44 -7.52 -10.12 6.99
C TRP A 44 -6.24 -10.46 6.21
N SER A 45 -5.21 -11.00 6.87
CA SER A 45 -3.94 -11.33 6.23
C SER A 45 -4.08 -12.41 5.15
N SER A 46 -4.91 -13.44 5.39
CA SER A 46 -5.17 -14.49 4.39
C SER A 46 -5.89 -13.93 3.16
N ALA A 47 -6.88 -13.07 3.36
CA ALA A 47 -7.56 -12.36 2.28
C ALA A 47 -6.62 -11.43 1.51
N TYR A 48 -5.73 -10.72 2.22
CA TYR A 48 -4.73 -9.84 1.63
C TYR A 48 -3.75 -10.59 0.73
N PHE A 49 -3.21 -11.73 1.19
CA PHE A 49 -2.31 -12.55 0.38
C PHE A 49 -3.02 -13.18 -0.83
N ARG A 50 -4.27 -13.60 -0.66
CA ARG A 50 -5.07 -14.12 -1.77
C ARG A 50 -5.32 -13.06 -2.84
N ALA A 51 -5.70 -11.84 -2.44
CA ALA A 51 -5.88 -10.72 -3.36
C ALA A 51 -4.60 -10.41 -4.14
N LEU A 52 -3.44 -10.45 -3.49
CA LEU A 52 -2.15 -10.28 -4.15
C LEU A 52 -1.82 -11.39 -5.15
N ALA A 53 -2.17 -12.64 -4.85
CA ALA A 53 -1.95 -13.78 -5.73
C ALA A 53 -2.86 -13.72 -6.98
N GLU A 54 -4.09 -13.25 -6.80
CA GLU A 54 -5.09 -13.12 -7.87
C GLU A 54 -4.95 -11.79 -8.64
N GLY A 55 -4.09 -10.87 -8.19
CA GLY A 55 -3.93 -9.55 -8.79
C GLY A 55 -5.12 -8.61 -8.54
N ILE A 56 -5.98 -8.94 -7.56
CA ILE A 56 -7.15 -8.18 -7.15
C ILE A 56 -6.71 -7.10 -6.14
N PRO A 57 -7.35 -5.91 -6.13
CA PRO A 57 -7.08 -4.91 -5.11
C PRO A 57 -7.26 -5.48 -3.69
N PRO A 58 -6.28 -5.29 -2.79
CA PRO A 58 -6.38 -5.76 -1.42
C PRO A 58 -7.51 -5.01 -0.68
N PRO A 59 -8.05 -5.60 0.40
CA PRO A 59 -9.05 -4.95 1.23
C PRO A 59 -8.56 -3.57 1.66
N ALA A 60 -9.40 -2.54 1.50
CA ALA A 60 -9.12 -1.15 1.83
C ALA A 60 -10.24 -0.58 2.71
N LYS A 61 -9.91 0.39 3.58
CA LYS A 61 -10.90 1.07 4.41
C LYS A 61 -11.67 2.10 3.60
N ASP A 62 -12.99 2.09 3.71
CA ASP A 62 -13.83 3.10 3.09
C ASP A 62 -13.53 4.48 3.69
N ARG A 63 -13.34 5.48 2.82
CA ARG A 63 -13.07 6.85 3.23
C ARG A 63 -14.38 7.52 3.63
N ILE A 64 -14.42 8.09 4.82
CA ILE A 64 -15.54 8.95 5.24
C ILE A 64 -15.58 10.19 4.32
N GLU A 65 -16.78 10.51 3.85
CA GLU A 65 -17.03 11.70 3.02
C GLU A 65 -16.63 12.97 3.78
N TYR A 66 -15.88 13.84 3.10
CA TYR A 66 -15.44 15.13 3.64
C TYR A 66 -15.67 16.22 2.58
N PRO A 67 -16.27 17.37 2.91
CA PRO A 67 -16.67 17.83 4.24
C PRO A 67 -17.87 17.03 4.82
N PRO A 68 -18.00 16.94 6.16
CA PRO A 68 -19.18 16.36 6.78
C PRO A 68 -20.42 17.12 6.31
N ILE A 69 -21.46 16.39 5.92
CA ILE A 69 -22.74 17.00 5.55
C ILE A 69 -23.41 17.43 6.86
N ASP A 70 -23.69 18.73 7.00
CA ASP A 70 -24.46 19.29 8.11
C ASP A 70 -25.92 18.83 8.00
N THR A 71 -26.16 17.63 8.52
CA THR A 71 -27.49 17.08 8.76
C THR A 71 -27.82 17.28 10.25
N PRO A 72 -29.08 17.54 10.62
CA PRO A 72 -29.46 17.73 12.02
C PRO A 72 -29.15 16.51 12.91
N SER A 73 -29.03 15.33 12.30
CA SER A 73 -28.63 14.08 12.95
C SER A 73 -27.12 13.79 12.87
N GLY A 74 -26.34 14.53 12.07
CA GLY A 74 -24.92 14.26 11.82
C GLY A 74 -24.63 12.98 11.02
N LEU A 75 -25.65 12.33 10.44
CA LEU A 75 -25.53 11.06 9.72
C LEU A 75 -25.78 11.26 8.23
N SER A 76 -24.74 11.11 7.40
CA SER A 76 -24.87 11.02 5.94
C SER A 76 -24.97 9.56 5.49
N PRO A 77 -25.59 9.28 4.32
CA PRO A 77 -25.56 7.94 3.73
C PRO A 77 -24.13 7.41 3.50
N GLY A 78 -23.17 8.29 3.22
CA GLY A 78 -21.75 7.95 3.15
C GLY A 78 -21.19 7.50 4.49
N PHE A 79 -21.56 8.18 5.58
CA PHE A 79 -21.16 7.79 6.93
C PHE A 79 -21.77 6.46 7.36
N LEU A 80 -23.06 6.24 7.07
CA LEU A 80 -23.74 4.98 7.37
C LEU A 80 -23.08 3.79 6.66
N LYS A 81 -22.68 3.93 5.40
CA LYS A 81 -21.94 2.88 4.67
C LYS A 81 -20.63 2.53 5.36
N VAL A 82 -19.86 3.54 5.78
CA VAL A 82 -18.59 3.32 6.48
C VAL A 82 -18.80 2.63 7.82
N LEU A 83 -19.84 3.01 8.57
CA LEU A 83 -20.18 2.44 9.89
C LEU A 83 -20.63 0.99 9.80
N ILE A 84 -21.45 0.65 8.80
CA ILE A 84 -21.91 -0.73 8.57
C ILE A 84 -20.73 -1.65 8.19
N ASN A 85 -19.71 -1.09 7.53
CA ASN A 85 -18.52 -1.79 7.08
C ASN A 85 -17.33 -1.72 8.07
N GLN A 86 -17.50 -1.16 9.28
CA GLN A 86 -16.45 -1.14 10.32
C GLN A 86 -16.30 -2.49 11.04
#